data_AF-A0A8J3ZD74-F1
#
_entry.id   AF-A0A8J3ZD74-F1
#
_cell.length_a   1.000
_cell.length_b   1.000
_cell.length_c   1.000
_cell.angle_alpha   90.00
_cell.angle_beta   90.00
_cell.angle_gamma   90.00
#
_symmetry.space_group_name_H-M   'P 1'
#
loop_
_entity.id
_entity.type
_entity.pdbx_description
1 polymer ?
#
loop_
_entity_poly.entity_id
_entity_poly.type
_entity_poly.pdbx_seq_one_letter_code
_entity_poly.pdbx_strand_id
1 'polypeptide(L)'
;MIGGRILFPGHVGTIYQASNAVLTGRSTPRYVTVLPNGTSLSDRAMQKVRAQEAGHSYVERRLLALGARPLRAGTDPARWLADALNDVHAVRLRHRGCLRYAMLTSRAARRQVRMRLPSHQYGKPTHAVGTLNRLAADGLTGLRYPKQVDTDR
;
A
#
# COMPACT_ATOMS: atom_id res chain seq x y z
N MET A 1 0.29 -14.68 -7.33
CA MET A 1 -0.72 -15.31 -8.21
C MET A 1 -0.69 -16.79 -7.88
N ILE A 2 -1.77 -17.37 -7.37
CA ILE A 2 -1.91 -18.82 -7.19
C ILE A 2 -3.11 -19.21 -8.04
N GLY A 3 -2.93 -20.10 -9.01
CA GLY A 3 -4.01 -20.57 -9.89
C GLY A 3 -4.73 -19.48 -10.71
N GLY A 4 -4.02 -18.45 -11.18
CA GLY A 4 -4.61 -17.41 -12.05
C GLY A 4 -5.61 -16.46 -11.38
N ARG A 5 -5.86 -16.59 -10.06
CA ARG A 5 -6.77 -15.70 -9.31
C ARG A 5 -5.98 -14.62 -8.57
N ILE A 6 -6.36 -13.36 -8.80
CA ILE A 6 -5.88 -12.21 -8.03
C ILE A 6 -6.62 -12.22 -6.69
N LEU A 7 -5.99 -12.76 -5.64
CA LEU A 7 -6.62 -12.89 -4.32
C LEU A 7 -6.89 -11.54 -3.65
N PHE A 8 -6.15 -10.50 -4.01
CA PHE A 8 -6.39 -9.13 -3.54
C PHE A 8 -6.05 -8.14 -4.66
N PRO A 9 -7.02 -7.66 -5.46
CA PRO A 9 -6.78 -6.46 -6.25
C PRO A 9 -6.50 -5.36 -5.23
N GLY A 10 -5.25 -4.90 -5.13
CA GLY A 10 -4.83 -3.91 -4.12
C GLY A 10 -5.82 -2.75 -4.02
N HIS A 11 -5.93 -2.11 -2.85
CA HIS A 11 -7.03 -1.21 -2.48
C HIS A 11 -7.62 -0.38 -3.65
N VAL A 12 -8.70 -0.87 -4.25
CA VAL A 12 -9.38 -0.22 -5.39
C VAL A 12 -10.32 0.91 -4.94
N GLY A 13 -10.45 1.13 -3.63
CA GLY A 13 -11.27 2.18 -3.05
C GLY A 13 -12.76 1.87 -3.01
N THR A 14 -13.15 0.60 -2.92
CA THR A 14 -14.56 0.17 -2.79
C THR A 14 -15.30 0.92 -1.68
N ILE A 15 -14.65 1.14 -0.53
CA ILE A 15 -15.23 1.90 0.59
C ILE A 15 -15.53 3.35 0.21
N TYR A 16 -14.70 3.97 -0.63
CA TYR A 16 -14.88 5.34 -1.08
C TYR A 16 -16.00 5.43 -2.12
N GLN A 17 -16.06 4.49 -3.06
CA GLN A 17 -17.15 4.39 -4.03
C GLN A 17 -18.51 4.18 -3.33
N ALA A 18 -18.58 3.27 -2.35
CA ALA A 18 -19.78 3.04 -1.55
C ALA A 18 -20.21 4.27 -0.73
N SER A 19 -19.25 5.12 -0.35
CA SER A 19 -19.48 6.36 0.40
C SER A 19 -19.77 7.57 -0.50
N ASN A 20 -20.13 7.36 -1.77
CA ASN A 20 -20.37 8.43 -2.76
C ASN A 20 -19.17 9.38 -2.98
N ALA A 21 -17.95 8.89 -2.80
CA ALA A 21 -16.76 9.65 -3.17
C ALA A 21 -16.58 9.65 -4.69
N VAL A 22 -16.15 10.78 -5.23
CA VAL A 22 -15.85 10.91 -6.67
C VAL A 22 -14.42 10.44 -6.92
N LEU A 23 -14.23 9.52 -7.87
CA LEU A 23 -12.91 9.16 -8.35
C LEU A 23 -12.33 10.31 -9.18
N THR A 24 -11.17 10.80 -8.76
CA THR A 24 -10.48 11.96 -9.35
C THR A 24 -9.19 11.58 -10.07
N GLY A 25 -9.02 10.29 -10.39
CA GLY A 25 -7.84 9.74 -11.04
C GLY A 25 -6.83 9.15 -10.05
N ARG A 26 -5.54 9.27 -10.36
CA ARG A 26 -4.43 8.72 -9.56
C ARG A 26 -3.47 9.80 -9.08
N SER A 27 -2.78 9.51 -7.97
CA SER A 27 -1.59 10.26 -7.56
C SER A 27 -0.48 10.12 -8.60
N THR A 28 0.54 10.97 -8.51
CA THR A 28 1.71 10.93 -9.37
C THR A 28 2.33 9.52 -9.36
N PRO A 29 2.62 8.93 -10.54
CA PRO A 29 3.38 7.70 -10.63
C PRO A 29 4.75 7.86 -9.98
N ARG A 30 5.21 6.83 -9.27
CA ARG A 30 6.52 6.85 -8.61
C ARG A 30 7.10 5.45 -8.55
N TYR A 31 8.40 5.37 -8.34
CA TYR A 31 9.02 4.11 -7.94
C TYR A 31 8.79 3.84 -6.46
N VAL A 32 8.67 2.57 -6.10
CA VAL A 32 8.58 2.11 -4.72
C VAL A 32 9.60 1.00 -4.53
N THR A 33 10.37 1.07 -3.44
CA THR A 33 11.26 -0.01 -3.03
C THR A 33 10.46 -1.06 -2.28
N VAL A 34 10.48 -2.30 -2.77
CA VAL A 34 9.77 -3.45 -2.20
C VAL A 34 10.81 -4.39 -1.60
N LEU A 35 10.58 -4.79 -0.35
CA LEU A 35 11.42 -5.73 0.39
C LEU A 35 10.94 -7.18 0.11
N PRO A 36 11.78 -8.20 0.35
CA PRO A 36 11.44 -9.61 0.08
C PRO A 36 10.17 -10.10 0.76
N ASN A 37 9.86 -9.58 1.94
CA ASN A 37 8.63 -9.90 2.68
C ASN A 37 7.36 -9.21 2.09
N GLY A 38 7.44 -8.65 0.89
CA GLY A 38 6.32 -8.02 0.16
C GLY A 38 5.95 -6.62 0.65
N THR A 39 6.67 -6.09 1.63
CA THR A 39 6.38 -4.78 2.21
C THR A 39 7.19 -3.68 1.53
N SER A 40 6.65 -2.47 1.43
CA SER A 40 7.37 -1.34 0.81
C SER A 40 8.19 -0.51 1.80
N LEU A 41 9.26 0.11 1.31
CA LEU A 41 10.02 1.15 1.98
C LEU A 41 9.81 2.49 1.26
N SER A 42 9.42 3.53 2.00
CA SER A 42 9.15 4.86 1.43
C SER A 42 10.42 5.70 1.26
N ASP A 43 10.41 6.62 0.28
CA ASP A 43 11.49 7.60 0.08
C ASP A 43 11.80 8.40 1.33
N ARG A 44 10.77 8.79 2.08
CA ARG A 44 10.93 9.51 3.35
C ARG A 44 11.63 8.67 4.41
N ALA A 45 11.29 7.39 4.51
CA ALA A 45 11.94 6.48 5.45
C ALA A 45 13.41 6.26 5.10
N MET A 46 13.73 6.12 3.81
CA MET A 46 15.12 6.07 3.32
C MET A 46 15.86 7.38 3.63
N GLN A 47 15.21 8.53 3.46
CA GLN A 47 15.82 9.82 3.77
C GLN A 47 16.15 9.96 5.26
N LYS A 48 15.28 9.48 6.15
CA LYS A 48 15.56 9.46 7.59
C LYS A 48 16.83 8.67 7.92
N VAL A 49 17.08 7.56 7.23
CA VAL A 49 18.33 6.79 7.39
C VAL A 49 19.52 7.59 6.89
N ARG A 50 19.46 8.16 5.69
CA ARG A 50 20.57 8.94 5.11
C ARG A 50 20.98 10.12 6.00
N ALA A 51 20.00 10.83 6.53
CA ALA A 51 20.20 12.00 7.37
C ALA A 51 20.24 11.67 8.88
N GLN A 52 20.19 10.38 9.26
CA GLN A 52 20.15 9.91 10.65
C GLN A 52 19.10 10.63 11.52
N GLU A 53 17.93 10.89 10.94
CA GLU A 53 16.83 11.57 11.61
C GLU A 53 16.01 10.62 12.51
N ALA A 54 15.31 11.19 13.48
CA ALA A 54 14.40 10.46 14.37
C ALA A 54 13.48 9.46 13.62
N GLY A 55 13.57 8.19 14.04
CA GLY A 55 12.85 7.07 13.43
C GLY A 55 13.66 6.27 12.38
N HIS A 56 14.91 6.65 12.08
CA HIS A 56 15.79 5.85 11.22
C HIS A 56 16.00 4.43 11.76
N SER A 57 16.16 4.27 13.09
CA SER A 57 16.41 2.98 13.74
C SER A 57 15.33 1.92 13.45
N TYR A 58 14.09 2.32 13.20
CA TYR A 58 13.03 1.38 12.79
C TYR A 58 13.31 0.76 11.41
N VAL A 59 13.81 1.56 10.48
CA VAL A 59 14.18 1.09 9.14
C VAL A 59 15.38 0.17 9.23
N GLU A 60 16.38 0.53 10.04
CA GLU A 60 17.58 -0.29 10.24
C GLU A 60 17.25 -1.66 10.83
N ARG A 61 16.46 -1.71 11.91
CA ARG A 61 15.99 -2.97 12.50
C ARG A 61 15.25 -3.85 11.49
N ARG A 62 14.42 -3.24 10.64
CA ARG A 62 13.66 -3.97 9.62
C ARG A 62 14.55 -4.55 8.53
N LEU A 63 15.60 -3.83 8.13
CA LEU A 63 16.59 -4.33 7.17
C LEU A 63 17.47 -5.42 7.79
N LEU A 64 17.91 -5.23 9.04
CA LEU A 64 18.64 -6.24 9.80
C LEU A 64 17.85 -7.55 9.95
N ALA A 65 16.56 -7.45 10.28
CA ALA A 65 15.67 -8.61 10.37
C ALA A 65 15.49 -9.36 9.05
N LEU A 66 15.82 -8.73 7.91
CA LEU A 66 15.79 -9.31 6.58
C LEU A 66 17.18 -9.77 6.11
N GLY A 67 18.22 -9.68 6.96
CA GLY A 67 19.57 -10.14 6.66
C GLY A 67 20.55 -9.06 6.19
N ALA A 68 20.19 -7.77 6.27
CA ALA A 68 21.15 -6.71 5.97
C ALA A 68 22.31 -6.68 6.98
N ARG A 69 23.48 -6.24 6.53
CA ARG A 69 24.60 -5.96 7.43
C ARG A 69 24.30 -4.77 8.36
N PRO A 70 24.73 -4.79 9.63
CA PRO A 70 24.53 -3.68 10.57
C PRO A 70 25.30 -2.43 10.15
N LEU A 71 24.71 -1.26 10.42
CA LEU A 71 25.40 0.03 10.31
C LEU A 71 26.48 0.10 11.40
N ARG A 72 27.75 0.25 11.00
CA ARG A 72 28.88 0.37 11.92
C ARG A 72 29.23 1.83 12.15
N ALA A 73 29.71 2.16 13.35
CA ALA A 73 30.21 3.49 13.68
C ALA A 73 31.25 3.96 12.64
N GLY A 74 31.14 5.22 12.21
CA GLY A 74 32.01 5.80 11.19
C GLY A 74 31.67 5.45 9.73
N THR A 75 30.66 4.60 9.49
CA THR A 75 30.18 4.33 8.12
C THR A 75 29.21 5.42 7.68
N ASP A 76 29.33 5.91 6.45
CA ASP A 76 28.32 6.80 5.85
C ASP A 76 26.95 6.08 5.76
N PRO A 77 25.90 6.59 6.42
CA PRO A 77 24.56 6.00 6.39
C PRO A 77 23.95 5.90 4.98
N ALA A 78 24.29 6.83 4.08
CA ALA A 78 23.75 6.81 2.73
C ALA A 78 24.33 5.64 1.91
N ARG A 79 25.66 5.45 2.00
CA ARG A 79 26.34 4.29 1.43
C ARG A 79 25.84 2.97 2.05
N TRP A 80 25.77 2.92 3.37
CA TRP A 80 25.26 1.73 4.08
C TRP A 80 23.84 1.35 3.63
N LEU A 81 22.93 2.32 3.46
CA LEU A 81 21.57 2.03 3.03
C LEU A 81 21.53 1.40 1.62
N ALA A 82 22.37 1.85 0.70
CA ALA A 82 22.46 1.26 -0.64
C ALA A 82 22.93 -0.20 -0.56
N ASP A 83 23.98 -0.46 0.21
CA ASP A 83 24.52 -1.81 0.43
C ASP A 83 23.49 -2.71 1.13
N ALA A 84 22.83 -2.22 2.17
CA ALA A 84 21.80 -2.94 2.91
C ALA A 84 20.58 -3.31 2.05
N LEU A 85 20.16 -2.43 1.14
CA LEU A 85 19.08 -2.72 0.19
C LEU A 85 19.48 -3.79 -0.83
N ASN A 86 20.75 -3.82 -1.23
CA ASN A 86 21.29 -4.87 -2.09
C ASN A 86 21.37 -6.21 -1.35
N ASP A 87 21.87 -6.21 -0.11
CA ASP A 87 21.99 -7.41 0.74
C ASP A 87 20.64 -8.11 0.92
N VAL A 88 19.57 -7.34 1.15
CA VAL A 88 18.20 -7.89 1.30
C VAL A 88 17.49 -8.10 -0.03
N HIS A 89 18.16 -7.94 -1.17
CA HIS A 89 17.57 -8.10 -2.50
C HIS A 89 16.28 -7.26 -2.70
N ALA A 90 16.30 -6.01 -2.24
CA ALA A 90 15.17 -5.10 -2.43
C ALA A 90 14.97 -4.78 -3.92
N VAL A 91 13.72 -4.75 -4.37
CA VAL A 91 13.37 -4.51 -5.78
C VAL A 91 12.71 -3.14 -5.93
N ARG A 92 13.12 -2.41 -6.97
CA ARG A 92 12.49 -1.15 -7.33
C ARG A 92 11.37 -1.38 -8.35
N LEU A 93 10.13 -1.15 -7.95
CA LEU A 93 8.96 -1.35 -8.79
C LEU A 93 8.30 -0.02 -9.16
N ARG A 94 7.90 0.14 -10.42
CA ARG A 94 7.15 1.33 -10.88
C ARG A 94 5.69 1.22 -10.47
N HIS A 95 5.26 2.08 -9.54
CA HIS A 95 3.89 2.19 -9.08
C HIS A 95 3.16 3.30 -9.85
N ARG A 96 1.96 3.00 -10.39
CA ARG A 96 1.16 3.95 -11.19
C ARG A 96 0.49 5.07 -10.38
N GLY A 97 0.72 5.11 -9.07
CA GLY A 97 0.07 6.02 -8.14
C GLY A 97 -1.22 5.44 -7.54
N CYS A 98 -1.53 5.87 -6.31
CA CYS A 98 -2.73 5.47 -5.59
C CYS A 98 -3.97 6.10 -6.24
N LEU A 99 -5.12 5.44 -6.14
CA LEU A 99 -6.39 6.03 -6.55
C LEU A 99 -6.75 7.20 -5.63
N ARG A 100 -7.20 8.31 -6.21
CA ARG A 100 -7.58 9.52 -5.47
C ARG A 100 -9.09 9.67 -5.48
N TYR A 101 -9.68 9.77 -4.30
CA TYR A 101 -11.12 9.98 -4.12
C TYR A 101 -11.37 11.30 -3.40
N ALA A 102 -12.40 12.02 -3.83
CA ALA A 102 -12.85 13.26 -3.19
C ALA A 102 -14.22 13.04 -2.53
N MET A 103 -14.31 13.38 -1.25
CA MET A 103 -15.57 13.41 -0.51
C MET A 103 -16.17 14.81 -0.59
N LEU A 104 -17.45 14.90 -0.96
CA LEU A 104 -18.18 16.15 -0.95
C LEU A 104 -18.69 16.45 0.46
N THR A 105 -18.29 17.61 0.99
CA THR A 105 -18.41 18.01 2.40
C THR A 105 -19.84 18.15 2.92
N SER A 106 -20.82 18.53 2.08
CA SER A 106 -22.25 18.59 2.49
C SER A 106 -23.23 18.33 1.34
N ARG A 107 -24.47 17.91 1.67
CA ARG A 107 -25.54 17.67 0.68
C ARG A 107 -25.91 18.94 -0.11
N ALA A 108 -25.84 20.11 0.54
CA ALA A 108 -26.03 21.41 -0.10
C ALA A 108 -24.85 21.77 -1.03
N ALA A 109 -23.61 21.52 -0.58
CA ALA A 109 -22.41 21.71 -1.40
C ALA A 109 -22.39 20.80 -2.63
N ARG A 110 -22.94 19.57 -2.56
CA ARG A 110 -23.11 18.69 -3.73
C ARG A 110 -24.01 19.28 -4.82
N ARG A 111 -25.00 20.10 -4.44
CA ARG A 111 -25.91 20.77 -5.39
C ARG A 111 -25.31 22.06 -5.97
N GLN A 112 -24.49 22.76 -5.20
CA GLN A 112 -23.98 24.10 -5.54
C GLN A 112 -22.59 24.06 -6.18
N VAL A 113 -21.76 23.07 -5.85
CA VAL A 113 -20.41 22.96 -6.38
C VAL A 113 -20.44 22.12 -7.66
N ARG A 114 -20.46 22.80 -8.82
CA ARG A 114 -20.10 22.18 -10.10
C ARG A 114 -18.58 21.94 -10.11
N MET A 115 -18.13 20.86 -9.48
CA MET A 115 -16.74 20.47 -9.64
C MET A 115 -16.55 19.89 -11.04
N ARG A 116 -15.75 20.54 -11.88
CA ARG A 116 -15.22 19.94 -13.11
C ARG A 116 -14.12 18.95 -12.72
N LEU A 117 -14.50 17.88 -12.03
CA LEU A 117 -13.61 16.76 -11.81
C LEU A 117 -13.58 15.94 -13.10
N PRO A 118 -12.40 15.54 -13.60
CA PRO A 118 -12.35 14.48 -14.58
C PRO A 118 -12.95 13.23 -13.93
N SER A 119 -14.20 12.91 -14.27
CA SER A 119 -14.87 11.70 -13.83
C SER A 119 -14.27 10.54 -14.61
N HIS A 120 -13.23 9.93 -14.03
CA HIS A 120 -12.67 8.72 -14.60
C HIS A 120 -13.55 7.55 -14.18
N GLN A 121 -14.14 6.84 -15.13
CA GLN A 121 -14.69 5.52 -14.82
C GLN A 121 -13.52 4.56 -14.69
N TYR A 122 -13.15 4.20 -13.46
CA TYR A 122 -12.32 3.02 -13.28
C TYR A 122 -13.20 1.83 -13.62
N GLY A 123 -12.89 1.17 -14.75
CA GLY A 123 -13.56 -0.06 -15.16
C GLY A 123 -13.61 -1.00 -13.97
N LYS A 124 -14.82 -1.25 -13.47
CA LYS A 124 -15.05 -2.31 -12.50
C LYS A 124 -14.40 -3.54 -13.10
N PRO A 125 -13.44 -4.20 -12.42
CA PRO A 125 -13.01 -5.48 -12.93
C PRO A 125 -14.25 -6.37 -13.04
N THR A 126 -14.55 -6.85 -14.25
CA THR A 126 -15.46 -7.98 -14.47
C THR A 126 -14.76 -9.23 -13.95
N HIS A 127 -14.49 -9.25 -12.66
CA HIS A 127 -14.31 -10.48 -11.94
C HIS A 127 -15.66 -10.72 -11.30
N ALA A 128 -16.25 -11.88 -11.54
CA ALA A 128 -17.33 -12.35 -10.71
C ALA A 128 -16.81 -12.31 -9.28
N VAL A 129 -17.13 -11.24 -8.56
CA VAL A 129 -16.95 -11.15 -7.12
C VAL A 129 -17.96 -12.15 -6.60
N GLY A 130 -17.55 -13.42 -6.52
CA GLY A 130 -18.15 -14.32 -5.56
C GLY A 130 -18.01 -13.59 -4.24
N THR A 131 -19.14 -13.15 -3.69
CA THR A 131 -19.22 -12.70 -2.32
C THR A 131 -18.47 -13.72 -1.47
N LEU A 132 -17.68 -13.31 -0.48
CA LEU A 132 -17.05 -14.25 0.45
C LEU A 132 -18.05 -15.31 0.96
N ASN A 133 -19.34 -14.94 1.03
CA ASN A 133 -20.47 -15.82 1.33
C ASN A 133 -20.68 -16.99 0.34
N ARG A 134 -20.32 -16.86 -0.95
CA ARG A 134 -20.43 -17.93 -1.96
C ARG A 134 -19.26 -18.92 -1.86
N LEU A 135 -18.06 -18.46 -1.52
CA LEU A 135 -16.89 -19.33 -1.27
C LEU A 135 -16.99 -20.09 0.07
N ALA A 136 -17.71 -19.52 1.04
CA ALA A 136 -18.08 -20.21 2.27
C ALA A 136 -19.14 -21.32 2.05
N ALA A 137 -20.03 -21.16 1.05
CA ALA A 137 -21.00 -22.18 0.66
C ALA A 137 -20.37 -23.39 -0.07
N ASP A 138 -19.22 -23.18 -0.73
CA ASP A 138 -18.46 -24.22 -1.44
C ASP A 138 -17.45 -24.98 -0.52
N GLY A 139 -17.58 -24.85 0.81
CA GLY A 139 -16.84 -25.68 1.78
C GLY A 139 -15.38 -25.30 2.05
N LEU A 140 -14.89 -24.15 1.57
CA LEU A 140 -13.54 -23.65 1.90
C LEU A 140 -13.54 -22.86 3.22
N THR A 141 -13.76 -23.55 4.33
CA THR A 141 -13.55 -23.00 5.67
C THR A 141 -12.06 -23.05 6.02
N GLY A 142 -11.37 -21.90 6.06
CA GLY A 142 -9.99 -21.88 6.53
C GLY A 142 -9.21 -20.57 6.44
N LEU A 143 -9.68 -19.57 5.70
CA LEU A 143 -8.95 -18.30 5.61
C LEU A 143 -9.43 -17.31 6.67
N ARG A 144 -8.81 -17.39 7.86
CA ARG A 144 -8.86 -16.30 8.85
C ARG A 144 -8.38 -15.01 8.18
N TYR A 145 -9.23 -14.00 8.14
CA TYR A 145 -8.85 -12.64 7.77
C TYR A 145 -8.03 -12.05 8.93
N PRO A 146 -6.72 -11.75 8.79
CA PRO A 146 -5.92 -11.31 9.92
C PRO A 146 -6.14 -9.80 10.11
N LYS A 147 -7.25 -9.44 10.75
CA LYS A 147 -7.39 -8.12 11.41
C LYS A 147 -8.53 -8.05 12.44
N GLN A 148 -8.89 -9.16 13.08
CA GLN A 148 -9.57 -9.07 14.38
C GLN A 148 -8.48 -8.80 15.42
N VAL A 149 -8.38 -7.55 15.82
CA VAL A 149 -7.76 -7.18 17.09
C VAL A 149 -8.77 -7.63 18.14
N ASP A 150 -8.36 -8.51 19.05
CA ASP A 150 -9.15 -8.82 20.23
C ASP A 150 -9.38 -7.52 21.00
N THR A 151 -10.62 -7.04 20.98
CA THR A 151 -11.13 -6.12 21.99
C THR A 151 -11.95 -6.96 22.94
N ASP A 152 -11.26 -7.52 23.94
CA ASP A 152 -11.88 -8.05 25.14
C ASP A 152 -11.52 -7.11 26.29
N ARG A 153 -12.56 -6.54 26.89
CA ARG A 153 -12.61 -6.17 28.30
C ARG A 153 -14.02 -6.45 28.79
#